data_AF-A0A817CEK2-F1
#
_entry.id   AF-A0A817CEK2-F1
#
_cell.length_a   1.000
_cell.length_b   1.000
_cell.length_c   1.000
_cell.angle_alpha   90.00
_cell.angle_beta   90.00
_cell.angle_gamma   90.00
#
_symmetry.space_group_name_H-M   'P 1'
#
loop_
_entity.id
_entity.type
_entity.pdbx_description
1 polymer ?
#
loop_
_entity_poly.entity_id
_entity_poly.type
_entity_poly.pdbx_seq_one_letter_code
_entity_poly.pdbx_strand_id
1 'polypeptide(L)'
;MPKINTTNYLDSSAISVAVIAMQNVDTNGNSIKYFQRLLQRFGVIYMAIVIILGFIGNSISCYVFVRSKLKRLSCSLYLTALSISDNGYLICLGLIWLENIRVFIFHNNGICQITVYLTTVFSSLSVW
;
A
#
# COMPACT_ATOMS: atom_id res chain seq x y z
N MET A 1 -54.73 1.39 -40.73
CA MET A 1 -53.41 1.00 -40.16
C MET A 1 -52.30 1.57 -41.03
N PRO A 2 -51.56 2.61 -40.60
CA PRO A 2 -50.32 3.00 -41.26
C PRO A 2 -49.13 2.37 -40.52
N LYS A 3 -48.34 1.56 -41.23
CA LYS A 3 -47.04 1.09 -40.74
C LYS A 3 -46.05 2.25 -40.85
N ILE A 4 -45.64 2.78 -39.71
CA ILE A 4 -44.59 3.80 -39.63
C ILE A 4 -43.27 3.09 -39.93
N ASN A 5 -42.70 3.36 -41.11
CA ASN A 5 -41.38 2.88 -41.51
C ASN A 5 -40.30 3.69 -40.79
N THR A 6 -39.87 3.22 -39.63
CA THR A 6 -38.81 3.82 -38.81
C THR A 6 -37.44 3.24 -39.19
N THR A 7 -36.93 3.48 -40.41
CA THR A 7 -35.61 2.92 -40.79
C THR A 7 -34.62 3.86 -41.46
N ASN A 8 -34.88 5.16 -41.68
CA ASN A 8 -33.98 5.94 -42.55
C ASN A 8 -33.55 7.33 -42.03
N TYR A 9 -33.46 7.55 -40.72
CA TYR A 9 -32.84 8.78 -40.17
C TYR A 9 -32.10 8.53 -38.85
N LEU A 10 -31.18 7.55 -38.82
CA LEU A 10 -30.04 7.69 -37.91
C LEU A 10 -29.06 8.60 -38.63
N ASP A 11 -29.17 9.90 -38.35
CA ASP A 11 -28.31 10.94 -38.91
C ASP A 11 -26.85 10.47 -38.84
N SER A 12 -26.17 10.40 -39.99
CA SER A 12 -24.76 9.97 -40.10
C SER A 12 -23.83 10.79 -39.21
N SER A 13 -24.25 12.01 -38.82
CA SER A 13 -23.61 12.88 -37.84
C SER A 13 -23.77 12.36 -36.40
N ALA A 14 -24.94 11.85 -36.01
CA ALA A 14 -25.19 11.29 -34.68
C ALA A 14 -24.35 10.03 -34.43
N ILE A 15 -24.14 9.20 -35.45
CA ILE A 15 -23.25 8.03 -35.39
C ILE A 15 -21.80 8.48 -35.15
N SER A 16 -21.32 9.49 -35.89
CA SER A 16 -19.96 10.02 -35.73
C SER A 16 -19.72 10.60 -34.32
N VAL A 17 -20.70 11.32 -33.77
CA VAL A 17 -20.62 11.86 -32.40
C VAL A 17 -20.57 10.74 -31.36
N ALA A 18 -21.38 9.70 -31.50
CA ALA A 18 -21.36 8.54 -30.61
C ALA A 18 -20.02 7.79 -30.65
N VAL A 19 -19.44 7.61 -31.85
CA VAL A 19 -18.12 6.98 -32.02
C VAL A 19 -17.01 7.81 -31.36
N ILE A 20 -17.03 9.13 -31.53
CA ILE A 20 -16.06 10.04 -30.87
C ILE A 20 -16.23 9.96 -29.34
N ALA A 21 -17.46 9.96 -28.83
CA ALA A 21 -17.70 9.85 -27.39
C ALA A 21 -17.18 8.52 -26.82
N MET A 22 -17.43 7.39 -27.50
CA MET A 22 -16.90 6.08 -27.12
C MET A 22 -15.37 6.04 -27.12
N GLN A 23 -14.73 6.58 -28.17
CA GLN A 23 -13.27 6.66 -28.25
C GLN A 23 -12.68 7.52 -27.11
N ASN A 24 -13.33 8.62 -26.73
CA ASN A 24 -12.91 9.45 -25.60
C ASN A 24 -13.06 8.72 -24.26
N VAL A 25 -14.13 7.95 -24.07
CA VAL A 25 -14.35 7.12 -22.88
C VAL A 25 -13.28 6.04 -22.77
N ASP A 26 -12.95 5.35 -23.87
CA ASP A 26 -11.90 4.32 -23.89
C ASP A 26 -10.51 4.92 -23.66
N THR A 27 -10.21 6.07 -24.28
CA THR A 27 -8.92 6.76 -24.11
C THR A 27 -8.73 7.23 -22.67
N ASN A 28 -9.78 7.78 -22.04
CA ASN A 28 -9.75 8.20 -20.64
C ASN A 28 -9.67 6.98 -19.71
N GLY A 29 -10.46 5.93 -19.97
CA GLY A 29 -10.43 4.68 -19.21
C GLY A 29 -9.05 4.00 -19.26
N ASN A 30 -8.39 4.01 -20.42
CA ASN A 30 -7.03 3.50 -20.56
C ASN A 30 -6.03 4.36 -19.79
N SER A 31 -6.12 5.69 -19.88
CA SER A 31 -5.28 6.63 -19.14
C SER A 31 -5.37 6.45 -17.61
N ILE A 32 -6.59 6.30 -17.09
CA ILE A 32 -6.84 6.02 -15.67
C ILE A 32 -6.22 4.68 -15.26
N LYS A 33 -6.35 3.63 -16.09
CA LYS A 33 -5.72 2.33 -15.82
C LYS A 33 -4.19 2.41 -15.77
N TYR A 34 -3.56 3.18 -16.66
CA TYR A 34 -2.12 3.40 -16.63
C TYR A 34 -1.69 4.12 -15.35
N PHE A 35 -2.40 5.20 -15.01
CA PHE A 35 -2.12 5.97 -13.80
C PHE A 35 -2.24 5.11 -12.54
N GLN A 36 -3.29 4.31 -12.43
CA GLN A 36 -3.48 3.39 -11.30
C GLN A 36 -2.36 2.35 -11.19
N ARG A 37 -1.94 1.74 -12.31
CA ARG A 37 -0.82 0.78 -12.31
C ARG A 37 0.50 1.43 -11.90
N LEU A 38 0.72 2.67 -12.32
CA LEU A 38 1.91 3.42 -11.99
C LEU A 38 1.96 3.71 -10.48
N LEU A 39 0.86 4.23 -9.91
CA LEU A 39 0.72 4.45 -8.47
C LEU A 39 0.91 3.17 -7.66
N GLN A 40 0.32 2.06 -8.11
CA GLN A 40 0.47 0.78 -7.42
C GLN A 40 1.93 0.31 -7.40
N ARG A 41 2.66 0.44 -8.52
CA ARG A 41 4.10 0.12 -8.57
C ARG A 41 4.92 1.02 -7.66
N PHE A 42 4.65 2.32 -7.66
CA PHE A 42 5.33 3.27 -6.76
C PHE A 42 5.06 2.95 -5.30
N GLY A 43 3.83 2.62 -4.93
CA GLY A 43 3.46 2.24 -3.56
C GLY A 43 4.24 1.01 -3.07
N VAL A 44 4.35 -0.03 -3.91
CA VAL A 44 5.09 -1.26 -3.55
C VAL A 44 6.59 -0.98 -3.35
N ILE A 45 7.20 -0.16 -4.21
CA ILE A 45 8.63 0.20 -4.09
C ILE A 45 8.86 1.10 -2.87
N TYR A 46 8.00 2.10 -2.67
CA TYR A 46 8.08 3.00 -1.52
C TYR A 46 8.01 2.23 -0.20
N MET A 47 7.06 1.30 -0.08
CA MET A 47 6.95 0.44 1.11
C MET A 47 8.22 -0.38 1.36
N ALA A 48 8.81 -0.97 0.31
CA ALA A 48 10.06 -1.71 0.44
C ALA A 48 11.21 -0.85 0.98
N ILE A 49 11.33 0.38 0.48
CA ILE A 49 12.35 1.35 0.92
C ILE A 49 12.14 1.70 2.40
N VAL A 50 10.90 1.99 2.80
CA VAL A 50 10.56 2.30 4.20
C VAL A 50 10.90 1.13 5.13
N ILE A 51 10.60 -0.11 4.71
CA ILE A 51 10.92 -1.31 5.49
C ILE A 51 12.43 -1.45 5.69
N ILE A 52 13.22 -1.37 4.61
CA ILE A 52 14.67 -1.57 4.67
C ILE A 52 15.34 -0.44 5.47
N LEU A 53 15.06 0.82 5.12
CA LEU A 53 15.67 1.97 5.80
C LEU A 53 15.24 2.06 7.26
N GLY A 54 13.95 1.82 7.53
CA GLY A 54 13.42 1.81 8.88
C GLY A 54 14.04 0.71 9.74
N PHE A 55 14.22 -0.49 9.19
CA PHE A 55 14.78 -1.61 9.94
C PHE A 55 16.26 -1.38 10.27
N ILE A 56 17.02 -0.86 9.31
CA ILE A 56 18.43 -0.49 9.52
C ILE A 56 18.54 0.62 10.55
N GLY A 57 17.76 1.71 10.41
CA GLY A 57 17.78 2.85 11.31
C GLY A 57 17.44 2.47 12.75
N ASN A 58 16.31 1.76 12.95
CA ASN A 58 15.88 1.34 14.28
C ASN A 58 16.82 0.30 14.91
N SER A 59 17.41 -0.60 14.11
CA SER A 59 18.41 -1.55 14.60
C SER A 59 19.69 -0.86 15.06
N ILE A 60 20.18 0.13 14.30
CA ILE A 60 21.35 0.92 14.69
C ILE A 60 21.06 1.71 15.98
N SER A 61 19.90 2.37 16.06
CA SER A 61 19.47 3.08 17.27
C SER A 61 19.46 2.15 18.48
N CYS A 62 18.80 0.98 18.37
CA CYS A 62 18.77 -0.03 19.43
C CYS A 62 20.19 -0.49 19.82
N TYR A 63 21.05 -0.79 18.84
CA TYR A 63 22.42 -1.19 19.09
C TYR A 63 23.23 -0.13 19.86
N VAL A 64 23.12 1.13 19.43
CA VAL A 64 23.82 2.26 20.06
C VAL A 64 23.33 2.49 21.49
N PHE A 65 22.02 2.44 21.74
CA PHE A 65 21.45 2.62 23.08
C PHE A 65 21.77 1.45 24.02
N VAL A 66 21.79 0.21 23.51
CA VAL A 66 22.14 -0.98 24.30
C VAL A 66 23.62 -1.02 24.65
N ARG A 67 24.51 -0.58 23.76
CA ARG A 67 25.96 -0.60 23.94
C ARG A 67 26.52 0.62 24.68
N SER A 68 25.85 1.76 24.61
CA SER A 68 26.29 2.98 25.31
C SER A 68 26.12 2.86 26.83
N LYS A 69 27.03 3.50 27.59
CA LYS A 69 26.96 3.58 29.07
C LYS A 69 25.71 4.32 29.60
N LEU A 70 24.85 4.82 28.72
CA LEU A 70 23.60 5.53 28.99
C LEU A 70 22.43 4.61 29.38
N LYS A 71 22.61 3.28 29.43
CA LYS A 71 21.61 2.30 29.91
C LYS A 71 20.98 2.61 31.28
N ARG A 72 21.61 3.47 32.10
CA ARG A 72 21.10 3.89 33.42
C ARG A 72 20.07 5.02 33.36
N LEU A 73 19.88 5.69 32.22
CA LEU A 73 18.91 6.77 32.06
C LEU A 73 17.57 6.18 31.58
N SER A 74 16.47 6.44 32.30
CA SER A 74 15.12 5.96 31.94
C SER A 74 14.73 6.31 30.50
N CYS A 75 15.18 7.47 29.99
CA CYS A 75 14.91 7.92 28.63
C CYS A 75 15.60 7.03 27.56
N SER A 76 16.83 6.57 27.79
CA SER A 76 17.52 5.66 26.86
C SER A 76 16.84 4.29 26.79
N LEU A 77 16.25 3.85 27.90
CA LEU A 77 15.53 2.58 27.99
C LEU A 77 14.19 2.66 27.23
N TYR A 78 13.48 3.78 27.37
CA TYR A 78 12.30 4.12 26.57
C TYR A 78 12.60 4.16 25.07
N LEU A 79 13.63 4.90 24.64
CA LEU A 79 14.07 4.97 23.25
C LEU A 79 14.44 3.60 22.65
N THR A 80 15.00 2.72 23.48
CA THR A 80 15.32 1.34 23.07
C THR A 80 14.04 0.53 22.87
N ALA A 81 13.08 0.62 23.80
CA ALA A 81 11.78 -0.05 23.69
C ALA A 81 10.98 0.44 22.47
N LEU A 82 11.04 1.74 22.19
CA LEU A 82 10.48 2.35 20.99
C LEU A 82 11.12 1.79 19.73
N SER A 83 12.47 1.77 19.66
CA SER A 83 13.20 1.21 18.51
C SER A 83 12.92 -0.29 18.28
N ILE A 84 12.69 -1.06 19.37
CA ILE A 84 12.29 -2.49 19.27
C ILE A 84 10.87 -2.62 18.74
N SER A 85 9.95 -1.77 19.21
CA SER A 85 8.56 -1.76 18.76
C SER A 85 8.45 -1.40 17.28
N ASP A 86 9.23 -0.41 16.82
CA ASP A 86 9.30 -0.02 15.42
C ASP A 86 9.84 -1.14 14.53
N ASN A 87 10.85 -1.89 14.98
CA ASN A 87 11.33 -3.07 14.27
C ASN A 87 10.23 -4.14 14.16
N GLY A 88 9.44 -4.36 15.23
CA GLY A 88 8.30 -5.27 15.21
C GLY A 88 7.21 -4.85 14.23
N TYR A 89 6.88 -3.54 14.19
CA TYR A 89 5.94 -2.97 13.23
C TYR A 89 6.43 -3.18 11.79
N LEU A 90 7.70 -2.91 11.52
CA LEU A 90 8.30 -3.09 10.20
C LEU A 90 8.34 -4.55 9.75
N ILE A 91 8.51 -5.50 10.67
CA ILE A 91 8.39 -6.93 10.36
C ILE A 91 6.95 -7.27 9.93
N CYS A 92 5.94 -6.77 10.66
CA CYS A 92 4.53 -6.97 10.30
C CYS A 92 4.21 -6.36 8.93
N LEU A 93 4.71 -5.15 8.68
CA LEU A 93 4.54 -4.47 7.39
C LEU A 93 5.28 -5.20 6.25
N GLY A 94 6.45 -5.75 6.54
CA GLY A 94 7.23 -6.58 5.61
C GLY A 94 6.55 -7.89 5.25
N LEU A 95 5.84 -8.51 6.21
CA LEU A 95 4.96 -9.63 5.90
C LEU A 95 3.90 -9.16 4.89
N ILE A 96 3.15 -8.09 5.16
CA ILE A 96 2.08 -7.62 4.24
C ILE A 96 2.65 -7.33 2.85
N TRP A 97 3.85 -6.75 2.79
CA TRP A 97 4.54 -6.48 1.54
C TRP A 97 4.91 -7.76 0.77
N LEU A 98 5.22 -8.87 1.45
CA LEU A 98 5.48 -10.17 0.83
C LEU A 98 4.28 -10.72 0.05
N GLU A 99 3.05 -10.38 0.45
CA GLU A 99 1.83 -10.72 -0.31
C GLU A 99 1.88 -10.13 -1.73
N ASN A 100 2.40 -8.90 -1.87
CA ASN A 100 2.55 -8.25 -3.18
C ASN A 100 3.56 -8.97 -4.10
N ILE A 101 4.45 -9.80 -3.55
CA ILE A 101 5.43 -10.62 -4.29
C ILE A 101 4.86 -12.01 -4.63
N ARG A 102 3.57 -12.26 -4.36
CA ARG A 102 2.88 -13.55 -4.52
C ARG A 102 3.39 -14.64 -3.57
N VAL A 103 3.86 -14.26 -2.40
CA VAL A 103 4.15 -15.20 -1.32
C VAL A 103 2.86 -15.36 -0.49
N PHE A 104 2.12 -16.45 -0.72
CA PHE A 104 0.80 -16.72 -0.10
C PHE A 104 0.83 -17.07 1.40
N ILE A 105 1.81 -16.56 2.16
CA ILE A 105 1.86 -16.74 3.62
C ILE A 105 0.64 -16.07 4.27
N PHE A 106 0.12 -14.98 3.69
CA PHE A 106 -1.07 -14.26 4.16
C PHE A 106 -2.37 -15.02 4.04
N HIS A 107 -2.44 -15.96 3.09
CA HIS A 107 -3.65 -16.75 2.87
C HIS A 107 -3.81 -17.86 3.93
N ASN A 108 -2.79 -18.08 4.76
CA ASN A 108 -2.89 -19.06 5.83
C ASN A 108 -3.69 -18.48 6.99
N ASN A 109 -4.65 -19.27 7.47
CA ASN A 109 -5.60 -18.83 8.50
C ASN A 109 -4.84 -18.41 9.77
N GLY A 110 -5.14 -17.21 10.27
CA GLY A 110 -4.53 -16.64 11.48
C GLY A 110 -3.39 -15.63 11.26
N ILE A 111 -2.59 -15.74 10.19
CA ILE A 111 -1.45 -14.82 9.98
C ILE A 111 -1.95 -13.39 9.76
N CYS A 112 -2.97 -13.20 8.92
CA CYS A 112 -3.57 -11.88 8.70
C CYS A 112 -4.07 -11.25 10.02
N GLN A 113 -4.80 -12.00 10.84
CA GLN A 113 -5.34 -11.51 12.12
C GLN A 113 -4.24 -11.14 13.11
N ILE A 114 -3.20 -11.99 13.22
CA ILE A 114 -2.04 -11.74 14.08
C ILE A 114 -1.27 -10.50 13.60
N THR A 115 -1.03 -10.38 12.29
CA THR A 115 -0.31 -9.24 11.71
C THR A 115 -1.06 -7.93 11.96
N VAL A 116 -2.38 -7.89 11.73
CA VAL A 116 -3.19 -6.69 12.00
C VAL A 116 -3.16 -6.34 13.49
N TYR A 117 -3.35 -7.33 14.37
CA TYR A 117 -3.30 -7.12 15.82
C TYR A 117 -1.94 -6.57 16.27
N LEU A 118 -0.84 -7.20 15.87
CA LEU A 118 0.51 -6.76 16.21
C LEU A 118 0.80 -5.35 15.70
N THR A 119 0.34 -5.01 14.49
CA THR A 119 0.49 -3.67 13.91
C THR A 119 -0.17 -2.61 14.81
N THR A 120 -1.37 -2.88 15.33
CA THR A 120 -2.06 -1.98 16.28
C THR A 120 -1.33 -1.88 17.62
N VAL A 121 -0.80 -3.00 18.11
CA VAL A 121 -0.02 -3.03 19.36
C VAL A 121 1.24 -2.18 19.22
N PHE A 122 2.05 -2.39 18.18
CA PHE A 122 3.28 -1.62 17.96
C PHE A 122 3.00 -0.13 17.73
N SER A 123 1.92 0.22 17.02
CA SER A 123 1.52 1.62 16.86
C SER A 123 1.13 2.28 18.19
N SER A 124 0.56 1.51 19.13
CA SER A 124 0.19 2.02 20.45
C SER A 124 1.41 2.16 21.37
N LEU A 125 2.34 1.20 21.30
CA LEU A 125 3.63 1.25 22.01
C LEU A 125 4.56 2.36 21.51
N SER A 126 4.34 2.86 20.29
CA SER A 126 5.11 4.00 19.77
C SER A 126 4.69 5.34 20.38
N VAL A 127 3.47 5.44 20.89
CA VAL A 127 2.89 6.68 21.45
C VAL A 127 3.12 6.78 22.96
N TRP A 128 3.16 5.64 23.64
CA TRP A 128 3.25 5.51 25.11
C TRP A 128 4.66 5.21 25.59
#